data_AF-A0A937CBG8-F1
#
_entry.id   AF-A0A937CBG8-F1
#
_cell.length_a   1.000
_cell.length_b   1.000
_cell.length_c   1.000
_cell.angle_alpha   90.00
_cell.angle_beta   90.00
_cell.angle_gamma   90.00
#
_symmetry.space_group_name_H-M   'P 1'
#
loop_
_entity.id
_entity.type
_entity.pdbx_description
1 polymer ?
#
loop_
_entity_poly.entity_id
_entity_poly.type
_entity_poly.pdbx_seq_one_letter_code
_entity_poly.pdbx_strand_id
1 'polypeptide(L)'
;MKKITAILFLSIYLLYTTGFHELLKINALVRHFHETQKNDSTVTFYHFLVMHYVTDDLNDTDNDRDKQLPFKSVNSFISNTSVFYIPDFNIQPQVVKSASSGTPVKFIVKDLFIDTDFYSIVWHPPKNA
;
A
#
# COMPACT_ATOMS: atom_id res chain seq x y z
N MET A 1 -11.47 -15.08 -30.32
CA MET A 1 -11.84 -13.72 -29.89
C MET A 1 -12.11 -13.63 -28.37
N LYS A 2 -13.00 -14.44 -27.79
CA LYS A 2 -13.35 -14.40 -26.35
C LYS A 2 -12.14 -14.44 -25.38
N LYS A 3 -11.13 -15.28 -25.64
CA LYS A 3 -9.91 -15.38 -24.80
C LYS A 3 -9.06 -14.11 -24.83
N ILE A 4 -8.83 -13.54 -26.01
CA ILE A 4 -8.04 -12.31 -26.16
C ILE A 4 -8.75 -11.16 -25.45
N THR A 5 -10.07 -11.05 -25.63
CA THR A 5 -10.89 -10.06 -24.93
C THR A 5 -10.81 -10.21 -23.42
N ALA A 6 -10.88 -11.44 -22.89
CA ALA A 6 -10.74 -11.70 -21.45
C ALA A 6 -9.34 -11.34 -20.92
N ILE A 7 -8.28 -11.70 -21.65
CA ILE A 7 -6.90 -11.34 -21.30
C ILE A 7 -6.73 -9.82 -21.28
N LEU A 8 -7.27 -9.11 -22.28
CA LEU A 8 -7.20 -7.66 -22.35
C LEU A 8 -7.89 -6.99 -21.15
N PHE A 9 -9.11 -7.41 -20.81
CA PHE A 9 -9.81 -6.89 -19.63
C PHE A 9 -9.10 -7.22 -18.32
N LEU A 10 -8.56 -8.43 -18.18
CA LEU A 10 -7.79 -8.82 -17.01
C LEU A 10 -6.52 -7.99 -16.87
N SER A 11 -5.78 -7.75 -17.97
CA SER A 11 -4.59 -6.91 -17.96
C SER A 11 -4.92 -5.47 -17.56
N ILE A 12 -6.00 -4.88 -18.11
CA ILE A 12 -6.44 -3.53 -17.74
C ILE A 12 -6.82 -3.46 -16.26
N TYR A 13 -7.56 -4.47 -15.77
CA TYR A 13 -7.92 -4.57 -14.36
C TYR A 13 -6.69 -4.69 -13.46
N LEU A 14 -5.71 -5.52 -13.82
CA LEU A 14 -4.46 -5.67 -13.08
C LEU A 14 -3.65 -4.39 -13.08
N LEU A 15 -3.51 -3.71 -14.22
CA LEU A 15 -2.82 -2.41 -14.33
C LEU A 15 -3.48 -1.34 -13.46
N TYR A 16 -4.82 -1.32 -13.44
CA TYR A 16 -5.56 -0.43 -12.57
C TYR A 16 -5.30 -0.79 -11.10
N THR A 17 -5.53 -2.04 -10.69
CA THR A 17 -5.52 -2.47 -9.29
C THR A 17 -4.14 -2.62 -8.64
N THR A 18 -3.04 -2.62 -9.41
CA THR A 18 -1.68 -2.80 -8.86
C THR A 18 -0.96 -1.49 -8.60
N GLY A 19 -1.64 -0.35 -8.73
CA GLY A 19 -0.99 0.95 -8.61
C GLY A 19 -0.04 1.27 -9.77
N PHE A 20 -0.10 0.53 -10.89
CA PHE A 20 0.82 0.71 -12.03
C PHE A 20 0.75 2.12 -12.63
N HIS A 21 -0.37 2.82 -12.45
CA HIS A 21 -0.52 4.22 -12.83
C HIS A 21 0.45 5.16 -12.10
N GLU A 22 0.96 4.80 -10.92
CA GLU A 22 1.98 5.58 -10.20
C GLU A 22 3.30 5.64 -10.98
N LEU A 23 3.59 4.69 -11.87
CA LEU A 23 4.76 4.73 -12.75
C LEU A 23 4.69 5.90 -13.75
N LEU A 24 3.50 6.44 -14.05
CA LEU A 24 3.36 7.65 -14.88
C LEU A 24 3.98 8.88 -14.19
N LYS A 25 4.12 8.85 -12.85
CA LYS A 25 4.77 9.91 -12.06
C LYS A 25 6.30 9.81 -12.08
N ILE A 26 6.90 8.84 -12.79
CA ILE A 26 8.37 8.69 -12.85
C ILE A 26 9.06 9.93 -13.42
N ASN A 27 8.38 10.67 -14.30
CA ASN A 27 8.90 11.95 -14.82
C ASN A 27 9.06 13.00 -13.71
N ALA A 28 8.16 13.02 -12.71
CA ALA A 28 8.26 13.91 -11.56
C ALA A 28 9.43 13.50 -10.65
N LEU A 29 9.62 12.18 -10.43
CA LEU A 29 10.77 11.65 -9.68
C LEU A 29 12.10 12.08 -10.29
N VAL A 30 12.27 11.92 -11.60
CA VAL A 30 13.51 12.30 -12.30
C VAL A 30 13.75 13.80 -12.24
N ARG A 31 12.70 14.61 -12.38
CA ARG A 31 12.80 16.07 -12.27
C ARG A 31 13.25 16.49 -10.87
N HIS A 32 12.60 15.96 -9.83
CA HIS A 32 12.94 16.26 -8.43
C HIS A 32 14.38 15.83 -8.11
N PHE A 33 14.81 14.65 -8.58
CA PHE A 33 16.20 14.22 -8.45
C PHE A 33 17.20 15.19 -9.08
N HIS A 34 16.94 15.68 -10.29
CA HIS A 34 17.81 16.67 -10.94
C HIS A 34 17.84 18.01 -10.19
N GLU A 35 16.73 18.44 -9.62
CA GLU A 35 16.66 19.65 -8.79
C GLU A 35 17.48 19.48 -7.50
N THR A 36 17.33 18.35 -6.80
CA THR A 36 18.15 18.01 -5.62
C THR A 36 19.63 17.96 -5.97
N GLN A 37 20.00 17.35 -7.11
CA GLN A 37 21.39 17.26 -7.55
C GLN A 37 21.99 18.61 -7.94
N LYS A 38 21.16 19.56 -8.39
CA LYS A 38 21.61 20.94 -8.67
C LYS A 38 21.91 21.70 -7.38
N ASN A 39 21.14 21.44 -6.31
CA ASN A 39 21.34 22.05 -5.00
C ASN A 39 22.49 21.39 -4.23
N ASP A 40 22.63 20.07 -4.36
CA ASP A 40 23.72 19.29 -3.77
C ASP A 40 24.19 18.20 -4.75
N SER A 41 25.36 18.44 -5.35
CA SER A 41 25.95 17.54 -6.34
C SER A 41 26.46 16.21 -5.76
N THR A 42 26.52 16.08 -4.43
CA THR A 42 26.95 14.86 -3.74
C THR A 42 25.82 13.84 -3.60
N VAL A 43 24.57 14.27 -3.79
CA VAL A 43 23.40 13.40 -3.69
C VAL A 43 23.35 12.45 -4.89
N THR A 44 23.48 11.16 -4.58
CA THR A 44 23.28 10.09 -5.55
C THR A 44 21.79 9.75 -5.65
N PHE A 45 21.39 9.11 -6.75
CA PHE A 45 20.01 8.66 -6.93
C PHE A 45 19.54 7.71 -5.81
N TYR A 46 20.41 6.82 -5.35
CA TYR A 46 20.10 5.95 -4.21
C TYR A 46 19.86 6.74 -2.93
N HIS A 47 20.72 7.73 -2.64
CA HIS A 47 20.56 8.57 -1.45
C HIS A 47 19.26 9.39 -1.51
N PHE A 48 18.94 9.93 -2.68
CA PHE A 48 17.67 10.61 -2.94
C PHE A 48 16.45 9.72 -2.66
N LEU A 49 16.48 8.44 -3.09
CA LEU A 49 15.42 7.49 -2.79
C LEU A 49 15.31 7.20 -1.28
N VAL A 50 16.44 7.01 -0.58
CA VAL A 50 16.44 6.78 0.87
C VAL A 50 15.85 7.97 1.63
N MET A 51 16.23 9.19 1.22
CA MET A 51 15.72 10.44 1.80
C MET A 51 14.19 10.54 1.66
N HIS A 52 13.64 10.22 0.49
CA HIS A 52 12.21 10.42 0.20
C HIS A 52 11.33 9.20 0.48
N TYR A 53 11.85 7.98 0.61
CA TYR A 53 11.03 6.77 0.80
C TYR A 53 11.31 5.99 2.09
N VAL A 54 12.45 6.22 2.74
CA VAL A 54 12.85 5.48 3.95
C VAL A 54 12.91 6.39 5.17
N THR A 55 13.32 7.64 4.96
CA THR A 55 13.42 8.63 6.03
C THR A 55 12.12 9.42 6.10
N ASP A 56 11.60 9.62 7.32
CA ASP A 56 10.54 10.59 7.54
C ASP A 56 11.19 11.97 7.49
N ASP A 57 10.96 12.67 6.37
CA ASP A 57 11.34 14.06 6.28
C ASP A 57 10.40 14.87 7.20
N LEU A 58 10.98 15.48 8.24
CA LEU A 58 10.28 16.37 9.17
C LEU A 58 10.06 17.77 8.58
N ASN A 59 10.53 17.99 7.34
CA ASN A 59 10.50 19.28 6.70
C ASN A 59 9.19 19.49 5.94
N ASP A 60 8.38 20.43 6.42
CA ASP A 60 7.04 20.68 5.86
C ASP A 60 7.07 21.52 4.56
N THR A 61 8.25 21.95 4.11
CA THR A 61 8.40 22.98 3.07
C THR A 61 8.22 22.44 1.64
N ASP A 62 8.53 21.17 1.39
CA ASP A 62 8.42 20.48 0.09
C ASP A 62 7.42 19.31 0.08
N ASN A 63 6.67 19.16 1.18
CA ASN A 63 5.64 18.13 1.38
C ASN A 63 4.67 18.00 0.18
N ASP A 64 4.27 19.11 -0.44
CA ASP A 64 3.36 19.10 -1.60
C ASP A 64 4.01 18.61 -2.91
N ARG A 65 5.34 18.73 -3.04
CA ARG A 65 6.10 18.19 -4.17
C ARG A 65 6.41 16.72 -3.94
N ASP A 66 6.75 16.34 -2.71
CA ASP A 66 7.02 14.96 -2.33
C ASP A 66 5.79 14.06 -2.51
N LYS A 67 4.59 14.57 -2.20
CA LYS A 67 3.33 13.85 -2.47
C LYS A 67 3.10 13.51 -3.95
N GLN A 68 3.78 14.20 -4.87
CA GLN A 68 3.71 13.95 -6.32
C GLN A 68 4.65 12.82 -6.76
N LEU A 69 5.54 12.35 -5.87
CA LEU A 69 6.40 11.23 -6.17
C LEU A 69 5.58 9.92 -6.27
N PRO A 70 5.99 8.99 -7.16
CA PRO A 70 5.37 7.68 -7.28
C PRO A 70 5.26 7.01 -5.91
N PHE A 71 4.10 6.46 -5.56
CA PHE A 71 3.91 5.67 -4.34
C PHE A 71 4.16 6.39 -2.99
N LYS A 72 4.40 7.72 -2.98
CA LYS A 72 4.65 8.50 -1.75
C LYS A 72 3.35 8.97 -1.07
N SER A 73 2.32 9.28 -1.85
CA SER A 73 0.99 9.59 -1.31
C SER A 73 0.12 8.34 -1.23
N VAL A 74 -0.45 8.09 -0.06
CA VAL A 74 -1.48 7.05 0.16
C VAL A 74 -2.81 7.58 -0.37
N ASN A 75 -2.89 7.90 -1.67
CA ASN A 75 -4.17 8.24 -2.28
C ASN A 75 -4.94 6.94 -2.53
N SER A 76 -5.79 6.57 -1.58
CA SER A 76 -7.00 5.72 -1.68
C SER A 76 -6.88 4.34 -2.33
N PHE A 77 -5.71 3.90 -2.78
CA PHE A 77 -5.57 2.65 -3.54
C PHE A 77 -5.56 1.41 -2.64
N ILE A 78 -5.22 1.58 -1.35
CA ILE A 78 -5.30 0.51 -0.34
C ILE A 78 -6.77 0.09 -0.09
N SER A 79 -7.75 0.92 -0.46
CA SER A 79 -9.18 0.57 -0.40
C SER A 79 -9.64 -0.43 -1.47
N ASN A 80 -8.82 -0.71 -2.50
CA ASN A 80 -9.03 -1.85 -3.38
C ASN A 80 -8.49 -3.13 -2.73
N THR A 81 -8.93 -3.43 -1.51
CA THR A 81 -8.88 -4.80 -1.00
C THR A 81 -9.79 -5.62 -1.89
N SER A 82 -9.23 -6.19 -2.95
CA SER A 82 -9.87 -7.22 -3.74
C SER A 82 -10.05 -8.40 -2.80
N VAL A 83 -11.24 -8.49 -2.19
CA VAL A 83 -11.66 -9.66 -1.42
C VAL A 83 -11.74 -10.79 -2.43
N PHE A 84 -10.69 -11.60 -2.49
CA PHE A 84 -10.73 -12.87 -3.21
C PHE A 84 -11.75 -13.74 -2.49
N TYR A 85 -12.93 -13.89 -3.07
CA TYR A 85 -13.90 -14.87 -2.64
C TYR A 85 -13.31 -16.26 -2.94
N ILE A 86 -12.80 -16.91 -1.90
CA ILE A 86 -12.41 -18.32 -1.97
C ILE A 86 -13.71 -19.10 -1.70
N PRO A 87 -14.33 -19.73 -2.71
CA PRO A 87 -15.51 -20.55 -2.48
C PRO A 87 -15.13 -21.66 -1.49
N ASP A 88 -15.97 -21.90 -0.50
CA ASP A 88 -15.78 -22.84 0.62
C ASP A 88 -14.98 -24.08 0.21
N PHE A 89 -13.67 -24.00 0.38
CA PHE A 89 -12.81 -25.16 0.21
C PHE A 89 -13.03 -25.98 1.49
N ASN A 90 -13.60 -27.17 1.36
CA ASN A 90 -13.73 -28.13 2.45
C ASN A 90 -12.33 -28.57 2.89
N ILE A 91 -11.62 -27.71 3.62
CA ILE A 91 -10.44 -28.08 4.40
C ILE A 91 -11.01 -28.92 5.52
N GLN A 92 -11.03 -30.23 5.35
CA GLN A 92 -11.14 -31.10 6.51
C GLN A 92 -9.88 -30.85 7.34
N PRO A 93 -9.99 -30.27 8.55
CA PRO A 93 -8.82 -30.08 9.38
C PRO A 93 -8.29 -31.48 9.71
N GLN A 94 -7.18 -31.86 9.08
CA GLN A 94 -6.39 -32.98 9.54
C GLN A 94 -5.94 -32.61 10.95
N VAL A 95 -6.56 -33.23 11.95
CA VAL A 95 -6.15 -33.10 13.34
C VAL A 95 -4.78 -33.76 13.44
N VAL A 96 -3.73 -32.97 13.20
CA VAL A 96 -2.37 -33.36 13.55
C VAL A 96 -2.39 -33.50 15.07
N LYS A 97 -2.30 -34.73 15.57
CA LYS A 97 -2.11 -35.00 16.99
C LYS A 97 -0.79 -34.35 17.40
N SER A 98 -0.87 -33.14 17.93
CA SER A 98 0.27 -32.47 18.53
C SER A 98 0.66 -33.25 19.78
N ALA A 99 1.86 -33.83 19.77
CA ALA A 99 2.47 -34.34 20.99
C ALA A 99 2.76 -33.12 21.88
N SER A 100 1.87 -32.86 22.83
CA SER A 100 2.03 -31.74 23.76
C SER A 100 3.22 -32.02 24.69
N SER A 101 4.32 -31.33 24.43
CA SER A 101 5.37 -31.11 25.43
C SER A 101 5.65 -29.62 25.50
N GLY A 102 5.34 -29.03 26.66
CA GLY A 102 5.74 -27.67 27.02
C GLY A 102 4.59 -26.65 27.07
N THR A 103 4.19 -26.33 28.30
CA THR A 103 3.51 -25.12 28.82
C THR A 103 2.51 -24.34 27.93
N PRO A 104 1.31 -24.01 28.42
CA PRO A 104 0.36 -23.18 27.67
C PRO A 104 0.93 -21.78 27.44
N VAL A 105 1.35 -21.48 26.22
CA VAL A 105 1.66 -20.11 25.81
C VAL A 105 0.34 -19.36 25.68
N LYS A 106 0.12 -18.39 26.56
CA LYS A 106 -1.02 -17.48 26.49
C LYS A 106 -0.81 -16.59 25.27
N PHE A 107 -1.42 -16.94 24.14
CA PHE A 107 -1.49 -16.07 22.97
C PHE A 107 -2.35 -14.85 23.33
N ILE A 108 -1.70 -13.78 23.77
CA ILE A 108 -2.32 -12.46 23.75
C ILE A 108 -2.21 -12.02 22.29
N VAL A 109 -3.29 -12.17 21.53
CA VAL A 109 -3.47 -11.44 20.28
C VAL A 109 -3.62 -9.98 20.69
N LYS A 110 -2.49 -9.29 20.82
CA LYS A 110 -2.47 -7.84 20.90
C LYS A 110 -2.90 -7.37 19.52
N ASP A 111 -4.19 -7.12 19.40
CA ASP A 111 -4.71 -6.05 18.57
C ASP A 111 -4.12 -6.02 17.17
N LEU A 112 -4.56 -6.94 16.30
CA LEU A 112 -4.61 -6.64 14.86
C LEU A 112 -5.69 -5.55 14.64
N PHE A 113 -5.45 -4.34 15.17
CA PHE A 113 -6.09 -3.16 14.62
C PHE A 113 -5.43 -2.90 13.27
N ILE A 114 -6.05 -3.47 12.24
CA ILE A 114 -5.85 -2.97 10.89
C ILE A 114 -6.49 -1.58 10.92
N ASP A 115 -5.65 -0.55 10.85
CA ASP A 115 -6.07 0.85 10.70
C ASP A 115 -6.67 1.01 9.29
N THR A 116 -7.89 0.50 9.16
CA THR A 116 -8.72 0.69 7.98
C THR A 116 -9.55 1.92 8.26
N ASP A 117 -9.71 2.79 7.26
CA ASP A 117 -10.56 4.00 7.27
C ASP A 117 -12.06 3.69 7.44
N PHE A 118 -12.40 2.84 8.41
CA PHE A 118 -13.76 2.43 8.81
C PHE A 118 -14.61 3.62 9.22
N TYR A 119 -13.98 4.74 9.60
CA TYR A 119 -14.64 6.01 9.90
C TYR A 119 -15.48 6.55 8.74
N SER A 120 -15.17 6.18 7.49
CA SER A 120 -15.95 6.61 6.31
C SER A 120 -17.24 5.82 6.10
N ILE A 121 -17.39 4.63 6.71
CA ILE A 121 -18.53 3.72 6.52
C ILE A 121 -19.52 3.81 7.68
N VAL A 122 -19.08 4.26 8.85
CA VAL A 122 -19.97 4.44 10.01
C VAL A 122 -20.70 5.78 9.88
N TRP A 123 -22.03 5.72 9.82
CA TRP A 123 -22.87 6.92 9.88
C TRP A 123 -22.66 7.61 11.24
N HIS A 124 -22.20 8.86 11.19
CA HIS A 124 -22.08 9.70 12.38
C HIS A 124 -23.31 10.61 12.47
N PRO A 125 -24.07 10.59 13.58
CA PRO A 125 -25.17 11.53 13.76
C PRO A 125 -24.68 12.98 13.74
N PRO A 126 -25.50 13.94 13.28
CA PRO A 126 -25.16 15.35 13.28
C PRO A 126 -24.87 15.82 14.70
N LYS A 127 -23.76 16.56 14.86
CA LYS A 127 -23.45 17.24 16.12
C LYS A 127 -24.37 18.46 16.19
N ASN A 128 -25.23 18.52 17.19
CA ASN A 128 -26.10 19.67 17.42
C ASN A 128 -25.24 20.93 17.60
N ALA A 129 -25.63 22.00 16.91
CA ALA A 129 -25.03 23.33 16.98
C ALA A 129 -25.36 24.05 18.29
#